data_AF-A0A8R1E8L6-F1
#
_entry.id   AF-A0A8R1E8L6-F1
#
_cell.length_a   1.000
_cell.length_b   1.000
_cell.length_c   1.000
_cell.angle_alpha   90.00
_cell.angle_beta   90.00
_cell.angle_gamma   90.00
#
_symmetry.space_group_name_H-M   'P 1'
#
loop_
_entity.id
_entity.type
_entity.pdbx_description
1 polymer ?
#
loop_
_entity_poly.entity_id
_entity_poly.type
_entity_poly.pdbx_seq_one_letter_code
_entity_poly.pdbx_strand_id
1 'polypeptide(L)' 'MLNHRKSLGAHNLAHVRREDKRFVSTICVNDKKYRSIVGQPNVRMSEQVAALAALHGMNIRCRLEGNWEED' A
#
# COMPACT_ATOMS: atom_id res chain seq x y z
N MET A 1 34.18 3.23 3.94
CA MET A 1 33.12 2.62 4.76
C MET A 1 32.27 3.75 5.34
N LEU A 2 31.03 3.93 4.87
CA LEU A 2 30.11 4.94 5.43
C LEU A 2 28.72 4.28 5.56
N ASN A 3 28.46 3.71 6.74
CA ASN A 3 27.10 3.52 7.20
C ASN A 3 26.59 4.89 7.67
N HIS A 4 25.34 5.25 7.39
CA HIS A 4 24.40 5.81 8.38
C HIS A 4 23.02 6.06 7.75
N ARG A 5 22.07 5.21 8.16
CA ARG A 5 20.62 5.49 8.31
C ARG A 5 19.84 5.88 7.04
N LYS A 6 19.46 4.86 6.26
CA LYS A 6 18.19 4.94 5.52
C LYS A 6 17.06 4.99 6.54
N SER A 7 16.46 6.16 6.70
CA SER A 7 15.10 6.30 7.24
C SER A 7 14.20 5.35 6.46
N LEU A 8 13.83 4.21 7.06
CA LEU A 8 12.78 3.31 6.59
C LEU A 8 11.42 3.99 6.80
N GLY A 9 11.23 5.12 6.13
CA GLY A 9 9.92 5.75 5.99
C GLY A 9 9.21 5.06 4.84
N ALA A 10 8.00 4.56 5.08
CA ALA A 10 7.14 4.06 4.00
C ALA A 10 6.95 5.18 2.97
N HIS A 11 7.58 5.05 1.80
CA HIS A 11 7.42 6.01 0.70
C HIS A 11 6.19 5.59 -0.12
N ASN A 12 5.12 6.40 -0.05
CA ASN A 12 3.92 6.23 -0.85
C ASN A 12 4.12 6.90 -2.21
N LEU A 13 4.06 6.14 -3.31
CA LEU A 13 4.07 6.68 -4.68
C LEU A 13 2.72 6.40 -5.34
N ALA A 14 1.90 7.44 -5.49
CA ALA A 14 0.62 7.37 -6.17
C ALA A 14 0.79 7.65 -7.68
N HIS A 15 0.35 6.72 -8.54
CA HIS A 15 0.28 6.91 -9.98
C HIS A 15 -1.19 7.15 -10.39
N VAL A 16 -1.43 8.19 -11.20
CA VAL A 16 -2.76 8.56 -11.70
C VAL A 16 -2.85 8.23 -13.18
N ARG A 17 -3.79 7.35 -13.59
CA ARG A 17 -4.14 7.19 -15.02
C ARG A 17 -5.13 8.30 -15.39
N ARG A 18 -4.73 9.17 -16.33
CA ARG A 18 -5.42 10.44 -16.64
C ARG A 18 -6.84 10.29 -17.23
N GLU A 19 -7.17 9.16 -17.85
CA GLU A 19 -8.49 8.99 -18.51
C GLU A 19 -9.61 8.53 -17.58
N ASP A 20 -9.30 7.85 -16.47
CA ASP A 20 -10.33 7.18 -15.63
C ASP A 20 -10.61 7.87 -14.28
N LYS A 21 -9.89 8.96 -13.94
CA LYS A 21 -9.86 9.56 -12.58
C LYS A 21 -9.61 8.53 -11.45
N ARG A 22 -9.07 7.36 -11.78
CA ARG A 22 -8.76 6.30 -10.81
C ARG A 22 -7.32 6.43 -10.33
N PHE A 23 -7.17 6.41 -9.01
CA PHE A 23 -5.91 6.54 -8.29
C PHE A 23 -5.42 5.16 -7.88
N VAL A 24 -4.13 4.91 -8.08
CA VAL A 24 -3.47 3.68 -7.63
C VAL A 24 -2.23 4.07 -6.86
N SER A 25 -2.13 3.62 -5.61
CA SER A 25 -0.94 3.82 -4.79
C SER A 25 -0.11 2.56 -4.70
N THR A 26 1.21 2.74 -4.68
CA THR A 26 2.18 1.70 -4.36
C THR A 26 2.87 2.04 -3.05
N ILE A 27 2.88 1.10 -2.12
CA ILE A 27 3.61 1.22 -0.85
C ILE A 27 4.82 0.29 -0.88
N CYS A 28 5.94 0.76 -0.34
CA CYS A 28 7.16 -0.03 -0.20
C CYS A 28 7.41 -0.29 1.29
N VAL A 29 7.43 -1.56 1.70
CA VAL A 29 7.71 -1.99 3.07
C VAL A 29 8.72 -3.12 3.02
N ASN A 30 9.81 -3.01 3.80
CA ASN A 30 10.90 -4.01 3.83
C ASN A 30 11.42 -4.38 2.43
N ASP A 31 11.66 -3.37 1.60
CA ASP A 31 12.08 -3.50 0.19
C ASP A 31 11.11 -4.25 -0.75
N LYS A 32 9.92 -4.66 -0.26
CA LYS A 32 8.84 -5.22 -1.06
C LYS A 32 7.83 -4.14 -1.43
N LYS A 33 7.34 -4.20 -2.68
CA LYS A 33 6.33 -3.27 -3.20
C LYS A 33 4.96 -3.94 -3.20
N TYR A 34 3.98 -3.25 -2.64
CA TYR A 34 2.59 -3.69 -2.60
C TYR A 34 1.72 -2.64 -3.28
N ARG A 35 0.77 -3.11 -4.09
CA ARG A 35 -0.12 -2.27 -4.88
C ARG A 35 -1.45 -2.99 -5.08
N SER A 36 -2.55 -2.22 -5.05
CA SER A 36 -3.86 -2.73 -5.44
C SER A 36 -4.04 -2.74 -6.96
N ILE A 37 -4.68 -3.79 -7.47
CA ILE A 37 -5.10 -3.87 -8.89
C ILE A 37 -6.32 -2.95 -9.13
N VAL A 38 -7.13 -2.71 -8.10
CA VAL A 38 -8.34 -1.91 -8.18
C VAL A 38 -8.01 -0.43 -7.99
N GLY A 39 -8.18 0.35 -9.06
CA GLY A 39 -8.08 1.81 -9.00
C GLY A 39 -9.20 2.43 -8.16
N GLN A 40 -8.83 3.38 -7.30
CA GLN A 40 -9.71 4.01 -6.31
C GLN A 40 -10.17 5.40 -6.74
N PRO A 41 -11.29 5.91 -6.22
CA PRO A 41 -11.84 7.21 -6.62
C PRO A 41 -11.00 8.42 -6.17
N ASN A 42 -10.10 8.25 -5.19
CA ASN A 42 -9.23 9.33 -4.72
C ASN A 42 -7.89 8.77 -4.16
N VAL A 43 -6.91 9.66 -3.99
CA VAL A 43 -5.55 9.32 -3.50
C VAL A 43 -5.57 8.70 -2.11
N ARG A 44 -6.34 9.26 -1.16
CA ARG A 44 -6.35 8.78 0.22
C ARG A 44 -6.85 7.34 0.30
N MET A 45 -7.89 7.03 -0.47
CA MET A 45 -8.43 5.68 -0.57
C MET A 45 -7.44 4.74 -1.27
N SER A 46 -6.73 5.18 -2.32
CA SER A 46 -5.70 4.35 -2.96
C SER A 46 -4.54 4.03 -2.03
N GLU A 47 -4.14 4.96 -1.16
CA GLU A 47 -3.12 4.72 -0.13
C GLU A 47 -3.58 3.70 0.91
N GLN A 48 -4.80 3.83 1.42
CA GLN A 48 -5.37 2.87 2.39
C GLN A 48 -5.48 1.46 1.81
N VAL A 49 -5.95 1.34 0.56
CA VAL A 49 -6.05 0.02 -0.09
C VAL A 49 -4.67 -0.57 -0.38
N ALA A 50 -3.68 0.26 -0.74
CA ALA A 50 -2.28 -0.20 -0.88
C ALA A 50 -1.69 -0.67 0.45
N ALA A 51 -1.98 0.01 1.56
CA ALA A 51 -1.58 -0.41 2.89
C ALA A 51 -2.25 -1.73 3.30
N LEU A 52 -3.55 -1.90 3.01
CA LEU A 52 -4.26 -3.16 3.25
C LEU A 52 -3.63 -4.32 2.44
N ALA A 53 -3.31 -4.09 1.17
CA ALA A 53 -2.60 -5.06 0.34
C ALA A 53 -1.22 -5.44 0.91
N ALA A 54 -0.51 -4.48 1.52
CA ALA A 54 0.73 -4.75 2.21
C ALA A 54 0.53 -5.59 3.47
N LEU A 55 -0.48 -5.29 4.30
CA LEU A 55 -0.79 -6.08 5.50
C LEU A 55 -1.15 -7.52 5.16
N HIS A 56 -1.95 -7.71 4.11
CA HIS A 56 -2.27 -9.03 3.58
C HIS A 56 -1.01 -9.74 3.04
N GLY A 57 -0.22 -9.05 2.21
CA GLY A 57 1.01 -9.62 1.62
C GLY A 57 2.17 -9.82 2.60
N MET A 58 2.07 -9.29 3.82
CA MET A 58 2.97 -9.56 4.96
C MET A 58 2.40 -10.62 5.92
N ASN A 59 1.21 -11.15 5.64
CA ASN A 59 0.51 -12.12 6.48
C ASN A 59 0.25 -11.65 7.93
N ILE A 60 0.02 -10.34 8.11
CA ILE A 60 -0.27 -9.72 9.41
C ILE A 60 -1.63 -9.01 9.43
N ARG A 61 -2.49 -9.31 8.44
CA ARG A 61 -3.85 -8.75 8.36
C ARG A 61 -4.67 -9.01 9.63
N CYS A 62 -4.42 -10.12 10.33
CA CYS A 62 -5.04 -10.47 11.60
C CYS A 62 -4.84 -9.43 12.71
N ARG A 63 -3.90 -8.49 12.57
CA ARG A 63 -3.71 -7.37 13.50
C ARG A 63 -4.75 -6.27 13.34
N LEU A 64 -5.54 -6.29 12.26
CA LEU A 64 -6.66 -5.38 12.07
C LEU A 64 -7.92 -5.99 12.68
N GLU A 65 -8.51 -5.29 13.63
CA GLU A 65 -9.85 -5.60 14.12
C GLU A 65 -10.85 -5.52 12.95
N GLY A 66 -11.64 -6.57 12.76
CA GLY A 66 -12.65 -6.62 11.71
C GLY A 66 -13.27 -8.00 11.56
N ASN A 67 -14.53 -8.02 11.13
CA ASN A 67 -15.19 -9.25 10.70
C ASN A 67 -14.87 -9.42 9.21
N TRP A 68 -13.74 -10.07 8.93
CA TRP A 68 -13.31 -10.37 7.57
C TRP A 68 -14.02 -11.64 7.12
N GLU A 69 -14.51 -11.69 5.88
CA GLU A 69 -14.88 -12.98 5.30
C GLU A 69 -13.62 -13.85 5.26
N GLU A 70 -13.63 -14.92 6.03
CA GLU A 70 -12.66 -16.02 5.93
C GLU A 70 -13.19 -16.95 4.83
N ASP A 71 -12.39 -17.13 3.76
CA ASP A 71 -12.59 -18.21 2.79
C ASP A 71 -12.27 -19.58 3.41
#